data_AF-A0A2P7ZE88-F1
#
_entry.id   AF-A0A2P7ZE88-F1
#
_cell.length_a   1.000
_cell.length_b   1.000
_cell.length_c   1.000
_cell.angle_alpha   90.00
_cell.angle_beta   90.00
_cell.angle_gamma   90.00
#
_symmetry.space_group_name_H-M   'P 1'
#
loop_
_entity.id
_entity.type
_entity.pdbx_description
1 polymer ?
#
loop_
_entity_poly.entity_id
_entity_poly.type
_entity_poly.pdbx_seq_one_letter_code
_entity_poly.pdbx_strand_id
1 'polypeptide(L)'
;MTTGTHRNPAHATHFIIFLRSLVLDVQNGHLPASPAANASLLSLFKEFKLLDEGWALWLWLRKQGLEHLDEAVYAEAIELAAEMLRPAQETEMMFKDFLEHFPGMFLEYHLSYNAVLTNPRQTFPVNQVPRRLLKAMAKARLLSGNTRHAYLTLDSSLRLIPAALDLRDFEDFIIHRPLPESFRLFHVACRYTKSSRQDLCNAVFDKIRPFVQKDTHLYSIAARASIRLMYVYLASLQAPSQRNFANLLYTILRIFSLPEFTSLPAADKDVISDILFPPIKDLVEVFEKYGSVQSIMAVNYLLGAFGQRTHNRAGIEYTLQLKSQHEIPSGSSGSTSSVLIQAAGNIGDRNLMEAAWQQLREEQGGARNDGEWITLAESATKCDAVDFLETELERFGLNGQKEDFLSKARHKIDRNTMSETDSPESSARLREIAQLIRDDIEIFVGLLNTNGKPPLRPHDVPATLGVPLGFQGRGCSYEDVKQFYNQVATGKATGPLLDLPASSDGQSYGSVGKVNGRAVDEMRCQDWVSINELLILAEDYDKYYDSREKDFQVRGQASKRDVLWTGHASARLRRSRSFGLSDLWPVEREKLGDIEYLVESRPTVDIETVKRVRGLSD
;
A
#
# COMPACT_ATOMS: atom_id res chain seq x y z
N MET A 1 7.47 -9.97 -0.13
CA MET A 1 8.55 -10.66 -0.88
C MET A 1 9.70 -9.70 -1.14
N THR A 2 10.93 -10.24 -1.22
CA THR A 2 12.26 -9.59 -1.21
C THR A 2 12.80 -9.14 0.16
N THR A 3 13.16 -10.09 1.00
CA THR A 3 14.37 -9.96 1.84
C THR A 3 15.46 -10.82 1.21
N GLY A 4 16.24 -10.20 0.33
CA GLY A 4 17.47 -10.79 -0.19
C GLY A 4 18.49 -10.89 0.93
N THR A 5 18.38 -11.94 1.75
CA THR A 5 19.53 -12.42 2.50
C THR A 5 20.32 -13.28 1.51
N HIS A 6 21.56 -12.88 1.22
CA HIS A 6 22.54 -13.74 0.56
C HIS A 6 22.77 -14.98 1.45
N ARG A 7 21.86 -15.97 1.36
CA ARG A 7 22.07 -17.28 1.98
C ARG A 7 23.17 -17.95 1.18
N ASN A 8 24.28 -18.25 1.85
CA ASN A 8 25.36 -19.04 1.29
C ASN A 8 24.77 -20.30 0.64
N PRO A 9 24.93 -20.53 -0.67
CA PRO A 9 24.28 -21.62 -1.39
C PRO A 9 24.62 -23.02 -0.83
N ALA A 10 25.77 -23.16 -0.18
CA ALA A 10 26.15 -24.39 0.53
C ALA A 10 25.24 -24.69 1.73
N HIS A 11 24.82 -23.66 2.49
CA HIS A 11 23.92 -23.84 3.64
C HIS A 11 22.50 -24.19 3.21
N ALA A 12 22.02 -23.61 2.10
CA ALA A 12 20.72 -23.96 1.54
C ALA A 12 20.68 -25.44 1.10
N THR A 13 21.75 -25.93 0.50
CA THR A 13 21.85 -27.32 0.05
C THR A 13 21.82 -28.31 1.21
N HIS A 14 22.61 -28.08 2.27
CA HIS A 14 22.59 -28.93 3.46
C HIS A 14 21.23 -28.92 4.16
N PHE A 15 20.55 -27.76 4.22
CA PHE A 15 19.23 -27.66 4.80
C PHE A 15 18.18 -28.46 4.01
N ILE A 16 18.22 -28.41 2.67
CA ILE A 16 17.31 -29.20 1.82
C ILE A 16 17.53 -30.71 2.02
N ILE A 17 18.79 -31.15 2.12
CA ILE A 17 19.11 -32.56 2.43
C ILE A 17 18.50 -32.95 3.78
N PHE A 18 18.66 -32.11 4.80
CA PHE A 18 18.07 -32.34 6.11
C PHE A 18 16.53 -32.43 6.07
N LEU A 19 15.85 -31.55 5.33
CA LEU A 19 14.39 -31.59 5.16
C LEU A 19 13.93 -32.92 4.55
N ARG A 20 14.62 -33.38 3.50
CA ARG A 20 14.29 -34.65 2.84
C ARG A 20 14.50 -35.85 3.76
N SER A 21 15.58 -35.87 4.54
CA SER A 21 15.80 -36.90 5.56
C SER A 21 14.69 -36.90 6.61
N LEU A 22 14.26 -35.73 7.07
CA LEU A 22 13.19 -35.61 8.05
C LEU A 22 11.85 -36.12 7.51
N VAL A 23 11.54 -35.85 6.23
CA VAL A 23 10.37 -36.44 5.56
C VAL A 23 10.45 -37.96 5.52
N LEU A 24 11.61 -38.53 5.19
CA LEU A 24 11.80 -39.98 5.19
C LEU A 24 11.61 -40.57 6.59
N ASP A 25 12.12 -39.91 7.63
CA ASP A 25 11.95 -40.36 9.02
C ASP A 25 10.48 -40.31 9.47
N VAL A 26 9.72 -39.29 9.05
CA VAL A 26 8.26 -39.23 9.26
C VAL A 26 7.56 -40.36 8.49
N GLN A 27 7.92 -40.57 7.22
CA GLN A 27 7.29 -41.59 6.36
C GLN A 27 7.55 -43.03 6.82
N ASN A 28 8.73 -43.27 7.39
CA ASN A 28 9.12 -44.56 7.94
C ASN A 28 8.63 -44.79 9.38
N GLY A 29 7.96 -43.81 9.99
CA GLY A 29 7.50 -43.90 11.38
C GLY A 29 8.62 -43.85 12.43
N HIS A 30 9.81 -43.36 12.06
CA HIS A 30 10.90 -43.11 13.03
C HIS A 30 10.57 -41.93 13.95
N LEU A 31 9.66 -41.05 13.51
CA LEU A 31 9.16 -39.91 14.27
C LEU A 31 7.67 -40.08 14.58
N PRO A 32 7.19 -39.60 15.74
CA PRO A 32 5.78 -39.63 16.08
C PRO A 32 4.96 -38.73 15.15
N ALA A 33 3.69 -39.08 14.91
CA ALA A 33 2.76 -38.26 14.16
C ALA A 33 2.59 -36.89 14.83
N SER A 34 2.84 -35.82 14.07
CA SER A 34 2.73 -34.44 14.55
C SER A 34 2.21 -33.52 13.44
N PRO A 35 0.92 -33.14 13.47
CA PRO A 35 0.34 -32.23 12.49
C PRO A 35 1.09 -30.88 12.42
N ALA A 36 1.51 -30.34 13.57
CA ALA A 36 2.29 -29.11 13.63
C ALA A 36 3.65 -29.22 12.91
N ALA A 37 4.34 -30.36 13.03
CA ALA A 37 5.57 -30.61 12.29
C ALA A 37 5.30 -30.76 10.79
N ASN A 38 4.24 -31.49 10.41
CA ASN A 38 3.84 -31.68 9.02
C ASN A 38 3.50 -30.36 8.33
N ALA A 39 2.74 -29.48 9.00
CA ALA A 39 2.42 -28.15 8.50
C ALA A 39 3.71 -27.32 8.31
N SER A 40 4.64 -27.37 9.27
CA SER A 40 5.92 -26.68 9.18
C SER A 40 6.77 -27.18 8.00
N LEU A 41 6.77 -28.51 7.74
CA LEU A 41 7.48 -29.08 6.60
C LEU A 41 6.89 -28.62 5.26
N LEU A 42 5.56 -28.63 5.13
CA LEU A 42 4.88 -28.11 3.94
C LEU A 42 5.21 -26.62 3.71
N SER A 43 5.21 -25.83 4.78
CA SER A 43 5.57 -24.41 4.73
C SER A 43 7.01 -24.20 4.25
N LEU A 44 7.96 -24.98 4.77
CA LEU A 44 9.36 -24.93 4.36
C LEU A 44 9.53 -25.32 2.88
N PHE A 45 8.86 -26.37 2.40
CA PHE A 45 8.90 -26.72 0.97
C PHE A 45 8.41 -25.56 0.07
N LYS A 46 7.38 -24.82 0.48
CA LYS A 46 6.94 -23.59 -0.23
C LYS A 46 8.00 -22.49 -0.20
N GLU A 47 8.61 -22.23 0.95
CA GLU A 47 9.66 -21.21 1.10
C GLU A 47 10.88 -21.49 0.22
N PHE A 48 11.29 -22.75 0.13
CA PHE A 48 12.41 -23.20 -0.71
C PHE A 48 12.05 -23.46 -2.17
N LYS A 49 10.79 -23.23 -2.58
CA LYS A 49 10.28 -23.47 -3.94
C LYS A 49 10.42 -24.92 -4.42
N LEU A 50 10.38 -25.86 -3.49
CA LEU A 50 10.37 -27.30 -3.73
C LEU A 50 8.92 -27.82 -3.74
N LEU A 51 8.12 -27.28 -4.66
CA LEU A 51 6.66 -27.44 -4.62
C LEU A 51 6.23 -28.91 -4.87
N ASP A 52 6.89 -29.60 -5.78
CA ASP A 52 6.58 -31.01 -6.11
C ASP A 52 6.85 -31.95 -4.92
N GLU A 53 7.94 -31.71 -4.17
CA GLU A 53 8.28 -32.48 -2.97
C GLU A 53 7.27 -32.24 -1.85
N GLY A 54 6.89 -30.98 -1.62
CA GLY A 54 5.81 -30.64 -0.70
C GLY A 54 4.49 -31.32 -1.09
N TRP A 55 4.20 -31.41 -2.39
CA TRP A 55 2.96 -32.00 -2.88
C TRP A 55 2.96 -33.51 -2.70
N ALA A 56 4.09 -34.17 -2.95
CA ALA A 56 4.29 -35.58 -2.66
C ALA A 56 4.09 -35.88 -1.16
N LEU A 57 4.61 -35.03 -0.28
CA LEU A 57 4.38 -35.14 1.16
C LEU A 57 2.89 -35.01 1.50
N TRP A 58 2.17 -34.01 0.96
CA TRP A 58 0.73 -33.86 1.16
C TRP A 58 -0.06 -35.10 0.73
N LEU A 59 0.20 -35.63 -0.47
CA LEU A 59 -0.48 -36.82 -0.99
C LEU A 59 -0.23 -38.06 -0.12
N TRP A 60 0.94 -38.14 0.53
CA TRP A 60 1.25 -39.18 1.49
C TRP A 60 0.49 -38.96 2.81
N LEU A 61 0.53 -37.75 3.38
CA LEU A 61 -0.12 -37.37 4.64
C LEU A 61 -1.63 -37.63 4.61
N ARG A 62 -2.30 -37.27 3.51
CA ARG A 62 -3.75 -37.50 3.32
C ARG A 62 -4.15 -38.97 3.48
N LYS A 63 -3.22 -39.92 3.26
CA LYS A 63 -3.48 -41.37 3.35
C LYS A 63 -3.22 -41.97 4.73
N GLN A 64 -2.56 -41.27 5.65
CA GLN A 64 -2.11 -41.83 6.93
C GLN A 64 -3.14 -41.72 8.07
N GLY A 65 -4.22 -40.96 7.89
CA GLY A 65 -5.26 -40.76 8.92
C GLY A 65 -5.18 -39.42 9.65
N LEU A 66 -6.11 -39.19 10.59
CA LEU A 66 -6.31 -37.87 11.21
C LEU A 66 -5.21 -37.48 12.21
N GLU A 67 -4.42 -38.42 12.73
CA GLU A 67 -3.27 -38.12 13.61
C GLU A 67 -2.15 -37.30 12.94
N HIS A 68 -2.12 -37.27 11.61
CA HIS A 68 -1.15 -36.48 10.83
C HIS A 68 -1.72 -35.16 10.33
N LEU A 69 -3.03 -34.93 10.47
CA LEU A 69 -3.76 -33.87 9.81
C LEU A 69 -4.45 -32.96 10.84
N ASP A 70 -4.39 -31.66 10.59
CA ASP A 70 -5.17 -30.65 11.31
C ASP A 70 -5.47 -29.47 10.36
N GLU A 71 -6.10 -28.43 10.88
CA GLU A 71 -6.36 -27.20 10.14
C GLU A 71 -5.10 -26.62 9.48
N ALA A 72 -3.97 -26.62 10.19
CA ALA A 72 -2.74 -26.02 9.70
C ALA A 72 -2.17 -26.84 8.53
N VAL A 73 -2.19 -28.17 8.60
CA VAL A 73 -1.74 -29.04 7.50
C VAL A 73 -2.59 -28.81 6.25
N TYR A 74 -3.93 -28.76 6.38
CA TYR A 74 -4.82 -28.48 5.26
C TYR A 74 -4.57 -27.07 4.67
N ALA A 75 -4.42 -26.05 5.52
CA ALA A 75 -4.14 -24.69 5.06
C ALA A 75 -2.83 -24.61 4.25
N GLU A 76 -1.75 -25.21 4.76
CA GLU A 76 -0.45 -25.23 4.07
C GLU A 76 -0.53 -26.00 2.74
N ALA A 77 -1.25 -27.11 2.70
CA ALA A 77 -1.45 -27.90 1.49
C ALA A 77 -2.31 -27.18 0.44
N ILE A 78 -3.35 -26.44 0.85
CA ILE A 78 -4.17 -25.62 -0.05
C ILE A 78 -3.33 -24.49 -0.65
N GLU A 79 -2.53 -23.79 0.17
CA GLU A 79 -1.63 -22.77 -0.35
C GLU A 79 -0.60 -23.34 -1.32
N LEU A 80 -0.07 -24.53 -1.02
CA LEU A 80 0.87 -25.22 -1.90
C LEU A 80 0.21 -25.55 -3.25
N ALA A 81 -1.02 -26.09 -3.24
CA ALA A 81 -1.79 -26.35 -4.45
C ALA A 81 -2.01 -25.06 -5.27
N ALA A 82 -2.31 -23.95 -4.58
CA ALA A 82 -2.50 -22.66 -5.22
C ALA A 82 -1.23 -22.10 -5.85
N GLU A 83 -0.07 -22.21 -5.18
CA GLU A 83 1.24 -21.80 -5.74
C GLU A 83 1.67 -22.66 -6.93
N MET A 84 1.25 -23.94 -6.95
CA MET A 84 1.42 -24.83 -8.10
C MET A 84 0.40 -24.58 -9.22
N LEU A 85 -0.49 -23.60 -9.07
CA LEU A 85 -1.57 -23.30 -10.02
C LEU A 85 -2.46 -24.53 -10.32
N ARG A 86 -2.72 -25.37 -9.30
CA ARG A 86 -3.66 -26.49 -9.41
C ARG A 86 -5.07 -25.96 -9.70
N PRO A 87 -5.93 -26.77 -10.36
CA PRO A 87 -7.33 -26.40 -10.61
C PRO A 87 -8.05 -25.99 -9.33
N ALA A 88 -8.84 -24.91 -9.39
CA ALA A 88 -9.58 -24.41 -8.23
C ALA A 88 -10.46 -25.49 -7.56
N GLN A 89 -11.02 -26.40 -8.36
CA GLN A 89 -11.81 -27.52 -7.88
C GLN A 89 -11.04 -28.41 -6.89
N GLU A 90 -9.73 -28.62 -7.08
CA GLU A 90 -8.93 -29.42 -6.15
C GLU A 90 -8.84 -28.75 -4.77
N THR A 91 -8.61 -27.43 -4.73
CA THR A 91 -8.57 -26.67 -3.47
C THR A 91 -9.93 -26.62 -2.77
N GLU A 92 -11.03 -26.51 -3.52
CA GLU A 92 -12.38 -26.57 -2.97
C GLU A 92 -12.71 -27.97 -2.41
N MET A 93 -12.26 -29.04 -3.08
CA MET A 93 -12.38 -30.40 -2.57
C MET A 93 -11.57 -30.59 -1.29
N MET A 94 -10.35 -30.08 -1.22
CA MET A 94 -9.54 -30.14 0.01
C MET A 94 -10.21 -29.39 1.17
N PHE A 95 -10.84 -28.24 0.90
CA PHE A 95 -11.62 -27.52 1.89
C PHE A 95 -12.84 -28.32 2.36
N LYS A 96 -13.58 -28.92 1.43
CA LYS A 96 -14.73 -29.78 1.76
C LYS A 96 -14.30 -31.02 2.57
N ASP A 97 -13.22 -31.68 2.16
CA ASP A 97 -12.64 -32.81 2.89
C ASP A 97 -12.33 -32.41 4.33
N PHE A 98 -11.75 -31.22 4.58
CA PHE A 98 -11.52 -30.73 5.94
C PHE A 98 -12.83 -30.61 6.74
N LEU A 99 -13.88 -30.03 6.14
CA LEU A 99 -15.17 -29.85 6.82
C LEU A 99 -15.84 -31.17 7.16
N GLU A 100 -15.68 -32.20 6.33
CA GLU A 100 -16.22 -33.54 6.57
C GLU A 100 -15.47 -34.28 7.70
N HIS A 101 -14.15 -34.11 7.81
CA HIS A 101 -13.31 -34.84 8.77
C HIS A 101 -13.17 -34.16 10.14
N PHE A 102 -13.39 -32.85 10.24
CA PHE A 102 -13.29 -32.08 11.49
C PHE A 102 -14.62 -31.39 11.88
N PRO A 103 -15.75 -32.14 12.00
CA PRO A 103 -17.07 -31.56 12.23
C PRO A 103 -17.22 -30.87 13.59
N GLY A 104 -16.38 -31.24 14.58
CA GLY A 104 -16.40 -30.71 15.94
C GLY A 104 -15.88 -29.27 16.10
N MET A 105 -15.40 -28.64 15.03
CA MET A 105 -14.78 -27.31 15.12
C MET A 105 -15.77 -26.16 14.95
N PHE A 106 -16.65 -26.13 13.92
CA PHE A 106 -17.56 -24.99 13.70
C PHE A 106 -18.59 -25.12 12.54
N LEU A 107 -18.96 -26.32 12.07
CA LEU A 107 -19.95 -26.62 10.99
C LEU A 107 -19.80 -25.88 9.62
N GLU A 108 -20.00 -26.61 8.52
CA GLU A 108 -20.10 -26.09 7.14
C GLU A 108 -21.06 -24.89 7.02
N TYR A 109 -22.17 -24.92 7.76
CA TYR A 109 -23.15 -23.84 7.79
C TYR A 109 -22.53 -22.49 8.16
N HIS A 110 -21.70 -22.40 9.21
CA HIS A 110 -21.23 -21.10 9.70
C HIS A 110 -20.18 -20.46 8.79
N LEU A 111 -19.45 -21.27 8.02
CA LEU A 111 -18.46 -20.82 7.04
C LEU A 111 -19.09 -20.42 5.70
N SER A 112 -20.35 -20.76 5.47
CA SER A 112 -21.13 -20.27 4.34
C SER A 112 -21.21 -18.74 4.33
N TYR A 113 -21.12 -18.17 3.14
CA TYR A 113 -21.12 -16.72 2.90
C TYR A 113 -22.42 -16.03 3.34
N ASN A 114 -23.52 -16.79 3.43
CA ASN A 114 -24.85 -16.30 3.79
C ASN A 114 -25.30 -16.77 5.18
N ALA A 115 -24.37 -17.26 6.00
CA ALA A 115 -24.73 -17.80 7.30
C ALA A 115 -25.25 -16.71 8.25
N VAL A 116 -26.42 -16.98 8.83
CA VAL A 116 -27.06 -16.08 9.79
C VAL A 116 -26.38 -16.20 11.16
N LEU A 117 -26.08 -15.07 11.78
CA LEU A 117 -25.60 -14.99 13.16
C LEU A 117 -26.77 -14.88 14.12
N THR A 118 -26.88 -15.82 15.06
CA THR A 118 -27.91 -15.80 16.12
C THR A 118 -27.78 -14.56 17.02
N ASN A 119 -26.55 -14.11 17.28
CA ASN A 119 -26.28 -12.88 18.02
C ASN A 119 -25.17 -12.04 17.35
N PRO A 120 -25.50 -10.90 16.71
CA PRO A 120 -24.53 -10.06 16.01
C PRO A 120 -23.54 -9.34 16.94
N ARG A 121 -23.77 -9.35 18.27
CA ARG A 121 -22.87 -8.76 19.26
C ARG A 121 -21.87 -9.76 19.84
N GLN A 122 -22.12 -11.05 19.67
CA GLN A 122 -21.26 -12.11 20.18
C GLN A 122 -20.09 -12.35 19.22
N THR A 123 -18.89 -12.46 19.77
CA THR A 123 -17.71 -12.93 19.04
C THR A 123 -17.56 -14.43 19.26
N PHE A 124 -17.18 -15.17 18.23
CA PHE A 124 -16.92 -16.60 18.36
C PHE A 124 -15.53 -16.82 18.94
N PRO A 125 -15.32 -17.91 19.71
CA PRO A 125 -13.98 -18.29 20.17
C PRO A 125 -13.06 -18.47 18.96
N VAL A 126 -11.91 -17.80 18.99
CA VAL A 126 -10.92 -17.87 17.89
C VAL A 126 -10.50 -19.30 17.62
N ASN A 127 -10.42 -20.14 18.66
CA ASN A 127 -10.01 -21.54 18.56
C ASN A 127 -11.02 -22.45 17.85
N GLN A 128 -12.25 -21.98 17.62
CA GLN A 128 -13.28 -22.74 16.91
C GLN A 128 -13.30 -22.38 15.42
N VAL A 129 -12.86 -21.18 15.03
CA VAL A 129 -12.91 -20.73 13.64
C VAL A 129 -11.59 -21.02 12.92
N PRO A 130 -11.60 -21.77 11.80
CA PRO A 130 -10.39 -22.19 11.13
C PRO A 130 -9.74 -21.04 10.32
N ARG A 131 -9.15 -20.07 11.02
CA ARG A 131 -8.59 -18.84 10.44
C ARG A 131 -7.50 -19.10 9.41
N ARG A 132 -6.58 -20.04 9.66
CA ARG A 132 -5.47 -20.33 8.73
C ARG A 132 -6.03 -20.92 7.45
N LEU A 133 -7.00 -21.81 7.58
CA LEU A 133 -7.68 -22.42 6.43
C LEU A 133 -8.45 -21.38 5.61
N LEU A 134 -9.19 -20.48 6.26
CA LEU A 134 -9.92 -19.42 5.58
C LEU A 134 -8.98 -18.49 4.81
N LYS A 135 -7.83 -18.13 5.41
CA LYS A 135 -6.80 -17.34 4.73
C LYS A 135 -6.24 -18.09 3.51
N ALA A 136 -5.87 -19.36 3.67
CA ALA A 136 -5.36 -20.19 2.58
C ALA A 136 -6.37 -20.31 1.43
N MET A 137 -7.66 -20.50 1.74
CA MET A 137 -8.74 -20.55 0.74
C MET A 137 -8.95 -19.21 0.05
N ALA A 138 -8.90 -18.09 0.77
CA ALA A 138 -9.00 -16.76 0.16
C ALA A 138 -7.86 -16.53 -0.84
N LYS A 139 -6.62 -16.88 -0.46
CA LYS A 139 -5.44 -16.83 -1.36
C LYS A 139 -5.60 -17.75 -2.57
N ALA A 140 -6.02 -19.00 -2.38
CA ALA A 140 -6.24 -19.94 -3.48
C ALA A 140 -7.31 -19.45 -4.47
N ARG A 141 -8.41 -18.90 -3.96
CA ARG A 141 -9.49 -18.31 -4.77
C ARG A 141 -9.01 -17.07 -5.53
N LEU A 142 -8.16 -16.23 -4.93
CA LEU A 142 -7.55 -15.08 -5.63
C LEU A 142 -6.64 -15.52 -6.79
N LEU A 143 -5.76 -16.49 -6.55
CA LEU A 143 -4.80 -16.97 -7.55
C LEU A 143 -5.48 -17.71 -8.71
N SER A 144 -6.60 -18.39 -8.45
CA SER A 144 -7.42 -19.04 -9.49
C SER A 144 -8.37 -18.09 -10.23
N GLY A 145 -8.38 -16.80 -9.89
CA GLY A 145 -9.27 -15.81 -10.52
C GLY A 145 -10.71 -15.84 -10.01
N ASN A 146 -11.03 -16.64 -9.00
CA ASN A 146 -12.34 -16.67 -8.36
C ASN A 146 -12.47 -15.59 -7.28
N THR A 147 -12.30 -14.32 -7.69
CA THR A 147 -12.22 -13.17 -6.80
C THR A 147 -13.47 -12.99 -5.94
N ARG A 148 -14.65 -13.25 -6.51
CA ARG A 148 -15.93 -13.18 -5.78
C ARG A 148 -15.92 -14.07 -4.54
N HIS A 149 -15.57 -15.34 -4.69
CA HIS A 149 -15.52 -16.27 -3.55
C HIS A 149 -14.39 -15.93 -2.59
N ALA A 150 -13.27 -15.38 -3.07
CA ALA A 150 -12.22 -14.89 -2.18
C ALA A 150 -12.74 -13.80 -1.22
N TYR A 151 -13.41 -12.77 -1.74
CA TYR A 151 -13.99 -11.70 -0.91
C TYR A 151 -15.06 -12.22 0.04
N LEU A 152 -15.88 -13.19 -0.38
CA LEU A 152 -16.85 -13.85 0.49
C LEU A 152 -16.17 -14.69 1.59
N THR A 153 -14.98 -15.22 1.35
CA THR A 153 -14.17 -15.91 2.38
C THR A 153 -13.64 -14.93 3.43
N LEU A 154 -13.19 -13.75 2.97
CA LEU A 154 -12.77 -12.67 3.84
C LEU A 154 -13.96 -12.15 4.68
N ASP A 155 -15.14 -12.01 4.08
CA ASP A 155 -16.39 -11.66 4.75
C ASP A 155 -16.71 -12.62 5.89
N SER A 156 -16.60 -13.94 5.66
CA SER A 156 -16.77 -14.94 6.72
C SER A 156 -15.78 -14.71 7.87
N SER A 157 -14.53 -14.36 7.58
CA SER A 157 -13.53 -14.08 8.63
C SER A 157 -13.88 -12.81 9.44
N LEU A 158 -14.24 -11.72 8.75
CA LEU A 158 -14.66 -10.44 9.36
C LEU A 158 -15.91 -10.61 10.23
N ARG A 159 -16.85 -11.44 9.77
CA ARG A 159 -18.08 -11.75 10.48
C ARG A 159 -17.82 -12.60 11.71
N LEU A 160 -17.00 -13.65 11.61
CA LEU A 160 -16.86 -14.65 12.69
C LEU A 160 -15.89 -14.22 13.79
N ILE A 161 -14.71 -13.71 13.42
CA ILE A 161 -13.60 -13.44 14.36
C ILE A 161 -13.02 -12.03 14.23
N PRO A 162 -13.85 -10.96 14.21
CA PRO A 162 -13.38 -9.59 14.00
C PRO A 162 -12.27 -9.18 14.97
N ALA A 163 -12.36 -9.59 16.25
CA ALA A 163 -11.38 -9.22 17.27
C ALA A 163 -9.99 -9.86 17.11
N ALA A 164 -9.88 -10.90 16.28
CA ALA A 164 -8.65 -11.67 16.08
C ALA A 164 -7.90 -11.29 14.80
N LEU A 165 -8.53 -10.54 13.90
CA LEU A 165 -7.94 -10.17 12.62
C LEU A 165 -6.83 -9.12 12.78
N ASP A 166 -5.85 -9.18 11.90
CA ASP A 166 -4.81 -8.18 11.74
C ASP A 166 -4.46 -7.96 10.26
N LEU A 167 -3.49 -7.08 9.98
CA LEU A 167 -3.09 -6.73 8.60
C LEU A 167 -2.66 -7.94 7.76
N ARG A 168 -2.19 -9.05 8.38
CA ARG A 168 -1.79 -10.27 7.66
C ARG A 168 -2.96 -11.00 7.02
N ASP A 169 -4.19 -10.83 7.51
CA ASP A 169 -5.36 -11.50 6.93
C ASP A 169 -5.80 -10.84 5.61
N PHE A 170 -5.33 -9.62 5.33
CA PHE A 170 -5.65 -8.85 4.13
C PHE A 170 -4.50 -8.82 3.11
N GLU A 171 -3.35 -9.39 3.47
CA GLU A 171 -2.10 -9.31 2.72
C GLU A 171 -2.24 -9.72 1.25
N ASP A 172 -2.81 -10.91 0.99
CA ASP A 172 -2.93 -11.42 -0.37
C ASP A 172 -3.84 -10.52 -1.24
N PHE A 173 -4.89 -9.94 -0.66
CA PHE A 173 -5.73 -9.01 -1.39
C PHE A 173 -5.00 -7.68 -1.66
N ILE A 174 -4.32 -7.11 -0.66
CA ILE A 174 -3.57 -5.85 -0.80
C ILE A 174 -2.44 -6.00 -1.81
N ILE A 175 -1.80 -7.17 -1.90
CA ILE A 175 -0.71 -7.43 -2.84
C ILE A 175 -1.26 -7.72 -4.25
N HIS A 176 -2.28 -8.56 -4.39
CA HIS A 176 -2.67 -9.11 -5.69
C HIS A 176 -3.84 -8.40 -6.39
N ARG A 177 -4.52 -7.44 -5.75
CA ARG A 177 -5.67 -6.71 -6.35
C ARG A 177 -5.29 -5.32 -6.87
N PRO A 178 -6.07 -4.70 -7.77
CA PRO A 178 -5.78 -3.34 -8.27
C PRO A 178 -5.78 -2.28 -7.16
N LEU A 179 -5.25 -1.09 -7.45
CA LEU A 179 -5.08 0.00 -6.48
C LEU A 179 -6.37 0.37 -5.72
N PRO A 180 -7.55 0.57 -6.37
CA PRO A 180 -8.75 0.96 -5.62
C PRO A 180 -9.21 -0.09 -4.60
N GLU A 181 -9.10 -1.37 -4.96
CA GLU A 181 -9.40 -2.48 -4.06
C GLU A 181 -8.36 -2.55 -2.92
N SER A 182 -7.07 -2.46 -3.24
CA SER A 182 -5.97 -2.52 -2.28
C SER A 182 -6.03 -1.37 -1.25
N PHE A 183 -6.28 -0.15 -1.72
CA PHE A 183 -6.42 1.04 -0.89
C PHE A 183 -7.57 0.88 0.11
N ARG A 184 -8.73 0.43 -0.37
CA ARG A 184 -9.91 0.22 0.46
C ARG A 184 -9.70 -0.91 1.48
N LEU A 185 -9.14 -2.02 1.06
CA LEU A 185 -8.82 -3.15 1.94
C LEU A 185 -7.81 -2.78 3.01
N PHE A 186 -6.81 -1.97 2.67
CA PHE A 186 -5.86 -1.46 3.64
C PHE A 186 -6.55 -0.60 4.72
N HIS A 187 -7.48 0.29 4.32
CA HIS A 187 -8.29 1.06 5.27
C HIS A 187 -9.16 0.17 6.18
N VAL A 188 -9.79 -0.87 5.62
CA VAL A 188 -10.56 -1.84 6.40
C VAL A 188 -9.66 -2.57 7.39
N ALA A 189 -8.50 -3.06 6.94
CA ALA A 189 -7.54 -3.78 7.77
C ALA A 189 -7.04 -2.93 8.96
N CYS A 190 -6.76 -1.65 8.72
CA CYS A 190 -6.37 -0.67 9.73
C CYS A 190 -7.42 -0.50 10.87
N ARG A 191 -8.68 -0.87 10.67
CA ARG A 191 -9.70 -0.88 11.75
C ARG A 191 -9.45 -1.95 12.80
N TYR A 192 -8.75 -3.03 12.46
CA TYR A 192 -8.61 -4.24 13.26
C TYR A 192 -7.27 -4.37 13.98
N THR A 193 -6.25 -3.66 13.49
CA THR A 193 -4.87 -4.04 13.73
C THR A 193 -4.35 -3.81 15.15
N LYS A 194 -3.62 -4.81 15.63
CA LYS A 194 -2.70 -4.77 16.78
C LYS A 194 -1.23 -4.91 16.37
N SER A 195 -0.92 -5.16 15.09
CA SER A 195 0.43 -5.45 14.57
C SER A 195 0.86 -4.49 13.46
N SER A 196 2.14 -4.13 13.45
CA SER A 196 2.74 -3.30 12.39
C SER A 196 3.11 -4.12 11.15
N ARG A 197 2.64 -3.67 9.99
CA ARG A 197 2.97 -4.20 8.65
C ARG A 197 3.30 -3.06 7.69
N GLN A 198 4.49 -2.47 7.91
CA GLN A 198 5.01 -1.35 7.12
C GLN A 198 5.15 -1.69 5.63
N ASP A 199 5.39 -2.96 5.32
CA ASP A 199 5.52 -3.50 3.97
C ASP A 199 4.20 -3.46 3.19
N LEU A 200 3.05 -3.70 3.82
CA LEU A 200 1.74 -3.59 3.17
C LEU A 200 1.39 -2.14 2.85
N CYS A 201 1.74 -1.20 3.73
CA CYS A 201 1.60 0.23 3.44
C CYS A 201 2.46 0.62 2.22
N ASN A 202 3.70 0.13 2.17
CA ASN A 202 4.59 0.34 1.02
C ASN A 202 4.05 -0.31 -0.26
N ALA A 203 3.40 -1.47 -0.18
CA ALA A 203 2.76 -2.10 -1.34
C ALA A 203 1.64 -1.22 -1.94
N VAL A 204 0.87 -0.53 -1.10
CA VAL A 204 -0.12 0.45 -1.58
C VAL A 204 0.57 1.66 -2.21
N PHE A 205 1.62 2.21 -1.60
CA PHE A 205 2.41 3.30 -2.20
C PHE A 205 3.01 2.93 -3.56
N ASP A 206 3.54 1.72 -3.70
CA ASP A 206 4.11 1.23 -4.96
C ASP A 206 3.03 1.18 -6.06
N LYS A 207 1.77 0.90 -5.69
CA LYS A 207 0.61 0.99 -6.60
C LYS A 207 0.14 2.41 -6.89
N ILE A 208 0.38 3.38 -6.00
CA ILE A 208 0.06 4.81 -6.22
C ILE A 208 1.10 5.47 -7.15
N ARG A 209 2.37 5.04 -7.08
CA ARG A 209 3.48 5.66 -7.82
C ARG A 209 3.23 5.88 -9.33
N PRO A 210 2.59 4.97 -10.10
CA PRO A 210 2.31 5.20 -11.52
C PRO A 210 1.36 6.37 -11.80
N PHE A 211 0.56 6.81 -10.82
CA PHE A 211 -0.45 7.85 -10.99
C PHE A 211 0.14 9.25 -10.81
N VAL A 212 1.15 9.42 -9.96
CA VAL A 212 1.82 10.72 -9.75
C VAL A 212 2.70 11.18 -10.92
N GLN A 213 2.94 10.31 -11.90
CA GLN A 213 3.82 10.59 -13.04
C GLN A 213 3.08 10.92 -14.35
N LYS A 214 1.74 10.81 -14.38
CA LYS A 214 0.97 10.85 -15.63
C LYS A 214 0.50 12.25 -16.02
N ASP A 215 -0.38 12.81 -15.20
CA ASP A 215 -1.02 14.10 -15.46
C ASP A 215 -1.37 14.77 -14.13
N THR A 216 -1.53 16.09 -14.17
CA THR A 216 -1.78 16.94 -13.01
C THR A 216 -3.02 16.52 -12.20
N HIS A 217 -4.06 15.99 -12.84
CA HIS A 217 -5.29 15.58 -12.16
C HIS A 217 -5.10 14.27 -11.39
N LEU A 218 -4.52 13.25 -12.02
CA LEU A 218 -4.18 11.99 -11.36
C LEU A 218 -3.16 12.19 -10.23
N TYR A 219 -2.22 13.12 -10.43
CA TYR A 219 -1.29 13.55 -9.38
C TYR A 219 -2.04 14.07 -8.15
N SER A 220 -2.99 15.00 -8.32
CA SER A 220 -3.76 15.56 -7.20
C SER A 220 -4.48 14.46 -6.42
N ILE A 221 -5.17 13.54 -7.10
CA ILE A 221 -5.85 12.41 -6.46
C ILE A 221 -4.85 11.55 -5.67
N ALA A 222 -3.72 11.20 -6.28
CA ALA A 222 -2.71 10.33 -5.70
C ALA A 222 -2.01 10.96 -4.47
N ALA A 223 -1.69 12.25 -4.54
CA ALA A 223 -1.07 12.99 -3.44
C ALA A 223 -2.00 13.04 -2.22
N ARG A 224 -3.25 13.46 -2.42
CA ARG A 224 -4.25 13.56 -1.34
C ARG A 224 -4.65 12.19 -0.79
N ALA A 225 -4.72 11.15 -1.63
CA ALA A 225 -4.91 9.78 -1.18
C ALA A 225 -3.73 9.26 -0.35
N SER A 226 -2.50 9.64 -0.68
CA SER A 226 -1.30 9.25 0.07
C SER A 226 -1.24 9.86 1.47
N ILE A 227 -1.66 11.12 1.62
CA ILE A 227 -1.79 11.77 2.93
C ILE A 227 -2.84 11.02 3.77
N ARG A 228 -4.01 10.71 3.19
CA ARG A 228 -5.06 9.93 3.85
C ARG A 228 -4.63 8.52 4.22
N LEU A 229 -3.91 7.82 3.34
CA LEU A 229 -3.35 6.50 3.61
C LEU A 229 -2.45 6.54 4.85
N MET A 230 -1.58 7.54 4.90
CA MET A 230 -0.64 7.68 5.99
C MET A 230 -1.32 8.08 7.30
N TYR A 231 -2.36 8.91 7.22
CA TYR A 231 -3.22 9.22 8.35
C TYR A 231 -3.85 7.97 8.95
N VAL A 232 -4.52 7.18 8.13
CA VAL A 232 -5.21 5.96 8.57
C VAL A 232 -4.24 4.96 9.18
N TYR A 233 -3.03 4.83 8.62
CA TYR A 233 -2.00 3.96 9.19
C TYR A 233 -1.53 4.44 10.57
N LEU A 234 -1.22 5.73 10.75
CA LEU A 234 -0.80 6.28 12.04
C LEU A 234 -1.96 6.26 13.07
N ALA A 235 -3.18 6.53 12.63
CA ALA A 235 -4.40 6.44 13.45
C ALA A 235 -4.67 5.02 13.98
N SER A 236 -4.09 4.01 13.33
CA SER A 236 -4.13 2.61 13.77
C SER A 236 -3.04 2.25 14.78
N LEU A 237 -2.45 3.25 15.44
CA LEU A 237 -1.37 3.15 16.45
C LEU A 237 -0.11 2.46 15.91
N GLN A 238 0.20 2.65 14.62
CA GLN A 238 1.38 2.09 13.99
C GLN A 238 2.52 3.10 13.92
N ALA A 239 3.75 2.65 14.16
CA ALA A 239 4.93 3.46 13.93
C ALA A 239 5.25 3.53 12.42
N PRO A 240 5.48 4.73 11.86
CA PRO A 240 5.90 4.87 10.47
C PRO A 240 7.34 4.38 10.28
N SER A 241 7.62 3.74 9.15
CA SER A 241 9.01 3.50 8.74
C SER A 241 9.57 4.68 7.96
N GLN A 242 10.90 4.77 7.92
CA GLN A 242 11.61 5.73 7.06
C GLN A 242 11.19 5.60 5.59
N ARG A 243 10.89 4.37 5.13
CA ARG A 243 10.41 4.10 3.76
C ARG A 243 8.99 4.59 3.53
N ASN A 244 8.09 4.44 4.51
CA ASN A 244 6.74 4.99 4.41
C ASN A 244 6.80 6.52 4.26
N PHE A 245 7.63 7.18 5.08
CA PHE A 245 7.81 8.62 5.01
C PHE A 245 8.42 9.07 3.68
N ALA A 246 9.49 8.40 3.23
CA ALA A 246 10.12 8.71 1.94
C ALA A 246 9.13 8.53 0.76
N ASN A 247 8.24 7.54 0.81
CA ASN A 247 7.20 7.34 -0.20
C ASN A 247 6.13 8.44 -0.18
N LEU A 248 5.72 8.91 1.00
CA LEU A 248 4.82 10.05 1.13
C LEU A 248 5.46 11.33 0.57
N LEU A 249 6.69 11.64 0.99
CA LEU A 249 7.45 12.79 0.46
C LEU A 249 7.64 12.71 -1.05
N TYR A 250 8.05 11.55 -1.57
CA TYR A 250 8.16 11.35 -3.02
C TYR A 250 6.86 11.71 -3.75
N THR A 251 5.73 11.28 -3.20
CA THR A 251 4.41 11.50 -3.80
C THR A 251 4.05 12.99 -3.78
N ILE A 252 4.22 13.69 -2.65
CA ILE A 252 3.92 15.12 -2.51
C ILE A 252 4.87 15.99 -3.35
N LEU A 253 6.17 15.70 -3.31
CA LEU A 253 7.19 16.48 -4.01
C LEU A 253 7.19 16.26 -5.53
N ARG A 254 6.37 15.32 -6.03
CA ARG A 254 6.28 15.02 -7.46
C ARG A 254 5.63 16.15 -8.26
N ILE A 255 4.85 17.05 -7.62
CA ILE A 255 4.32 18.26 -8.27
C ILE A 255 5.39 19.04 -9.01
N PHE A 256 6.59 19.17 -8.41
CA PHE A 256 7.70 19.91 -8.99
C PHE A 256 8.32 19.25 -10.23
N SER A 257 7.94 18.00 -10.52
CA SER A 257 8.39 17.26 -11.70
C SER A 257 7.32 17.13 -12.79
N LEU A 258 6.13 17.69 -12.57
CA LEU A 258 5.09 17.65 -13.59
C LEU A 258 5.54 18.48 -14.79
N PRO A 259 5.30 18.02 -16.04
CA PRO A 259 5.61 18.80 -17.23
C PRO A 259 5.09 20.24 -17.13
N GLU A 260 3.85 20.39 -16.65
CA GLU A 260 3.18 21.68 -16.46
C GLU A 260 3.90 22.58 -15.45
N PHE A 261 4.56 22.02 -14.42
CA PHE A 261 5.35 22.79 -13.47
C PHE A 261 6.70 23.19 -14.06
N THR A 262 7.36 22.25 -14.76
CA THR A 262 8.71 22.50 -15.30
C THR A 262 8.73 23.64 -16.32
N SER A 263 7.62 23.83 -17.04
CA SER A 263 7.43 24.90 -18.01
C SER A 263 7.01 26.25 -17.41
N LEU A 264 6.77 26.36 -16.10
CA LEU A 264 6.38 27.62 -15.47
C LEU A 264 7.53 28.63 -15.41
N PRO A 265 7.24 29.94 -15.44
CA PRO A 265 8.20 30.98 -15.08
C PRO A 265 8.71 30.81 -13.64
N ALA A 266 9.94 31.28 -13.37
CA ALA A 266 10.56 31.21 -12.03
C ALA A 266 9.66 31.79 -10.91
N ALA A 267 9.03 32.95 -11.14
CA ALA A 267 8.16 33.58 -10.15
C ALA A 267 6.98 32.71 -9.70
N ASP A 268 6.39 31.93 -10.61
CA ASP A 268 5.29 31.02 -10.29
C ASP A 268 5.78 29.75 -9.58
N LYS A 269 6.98 29.27 -9.96
CA LYS A 269 7.64 28.15 -9.26
C LYS A 269 7.92 28.51 -7.81
N ASP A 270 8.36 29.74 -7.55
CA ASP A 270 8.62 30.26 -6.21
C ASP A 270 7.33 30.28 -5.37
N VAL A 271 6.23 30.83 -5.91
CA VAL A 271 4.95 30.87 -5.19
C VAL A 271 4.46 29.46 -4.81
N ILE A 272 4.53 28.49 -5.73
CA ILE A 272 4.12 27.11 -5.43
C ILE A 272 5.06 26.47 -4.40
N SER A 273 6.36 26.75 -4.48
CA SER A 273 7.34 26.28 -3.51
C SER A 273 7.08 26.85 -2.11
N ASP A 274 6.74 28.13 -2.01
CA ASP A 274 6.47 28.81 -0.75
C ASP A 274 5.16 28.35 -0.10
N ILE A 275 4.18 27.93 -0.90
CA ILE A 275 2.96 27.27 -0.40
C ILE A 275 3.29 25.92 0.24
N LEU A 276 4.17 25.12 -0.39
CA LEU A 276 4.39 23.73 0.02
C LEU A 276 5.53 23.54 1.01
N PHE A 277 6.53 24.41 1.04
CA PHE A 277 7.70 24.23 1.89
C PHE A 277 7.35 24.21 3.39
N PRO A 278 6.62 25.21 3.95
CA PRO A 278 6.24 25.21 5.37
C PRO A 278 5.50 23.93 5.83
N PRO A 279 4.40 23.49 5.19
CA PRO A 279 3.70 22.28 5.64
C PRO A 279 4.55 21.01 5.48
N ILE A 280 5.45 20.94 4.48
CA ILE A 280 6.36 19.80 4.32
C ILE A 280 7.39 19.77 5.44
N LYS A 281 7.90 20.93 5.87
CA LYS A 281 8.77 21.03 7.05
C LYS A 281 8.05 20.53 8.30
N ASP A 282 6.84 21.01 8.56
CA ASP A 282 6.03 20.56 9.70
C ASP A 282 5.77 19.05 9.66
N LEU A 283 5.54 18.51 8.46
CA LEU A 283 5.37 17.08 8.25
C LEU A 283 6.63 16.28 8.63
N VAL A 284 7.82 16.74 8.26
CA VAL A 284 9.10 16.11 8.65
C VAL A 284 9.24 16.09 10.17
N GLU A 285 9.00 17.22 10.84
CA GLU A 285 9.09 17.35 12.30
C GLU A 285 8.11 16.44 13.03
N VAL A 286 6.86 16.31 12.53
CA VAL A 286 5.89 15.37 13.08
C VAL A 286 6.35 13.92 12.91
N PHE A 287 6.89 13.53 11.77
CA PHE A 287 7.35 12.15 11.57
C PHE A 287 8.53 11.78 12.49
N GLU A 288 9.42 12.73 12.76
CA GLU A 288 10.50 12.56 13.74
C GLU A 288 9.96 12.36 15.16
N LYS A 289 8.96 13.14 15.56
CA LYS A 289 8.24 12.97 16.84
C LYS A 289 7.58 11.59 16.98
N TYR A 290 7.16 10.99 15.86
CA TYR A 290 6.61 9.63 15.81
C TYR A 290 7.69 8.53 15.62
N GLY A 291 8.97 8.87 15.75
CA GLY A 291 10.09 7.91 15.77
C GLY A 291 10.63 7.51 14.41
N SER A 292 10.21 8.17 13.32
CA SER A 292 10.78 7.93 12.00
C SER A 292 12.06 8.75 11.81
N VAL A 293 13.22 8.09 11.89
CA VAL A 293 14.50 8.69 11.48
C VAL A 293 14.49 8.94 9.97
N GLN A 294 15.06 10.06 9.55
CA GLN A 294 15.07 10.46 8.15
C GLN A 294 16.02 9.59 7.32
N SER A 295 15.58 9.17 6.13
CA SER A 295 16.38 8.35 5.22
C SER A 295 17.10 9.21 4.18
N ILE A 296 18.17 8.68 3.61
CA ILE A 296 18.85 9.31 2.46
C ILE A 296 17.91 9.51 1.26
N MET A 297 16.90 8.65 1.10
CA MET A 297 15.87 8.81 0.07
C MET A 297 15.05 10.08 0.30
N ALA A 298 14.61 10.32 1.54
CA ALA A 298 13.85 11.53 1.90
C ALA A 298 14.68 12.79 1.65
N VAL A 299 15.94 12.80 2.07
CA VAL A 299 16.91 13.88 1.80
C VAL A 299 17.04 14.15 0.29
N ASN A 300 17.23 13.10 -0.51
CA ASN A 300 17.36 13.24 -1.97
C ASN A 300 16.08 13.77 -2.63
N TYR A 301 14.89 13.41 -2.11
CA TYR A 301 13.64 13.97 -2.63
C TYR A 301 13.49 15.44 -2.28
N LEU A 302 13.83 15.85 -1.06
CA LEU A 302 13.81 17.25 -0.62
C LEU A 302 14.81 18.10 -1.42
N LEU A 303 16.06 17.64 -1.56
CA LEU A 303 17.08 18.33 -2.37
C LEU A 303 16.70 18.38 -3.86
N GLY A 304 16.16 17.30 -4.41
CA GLY A 304 15.69 17.28 -5.79
C GLY A 304 14.49 18.21 -6.03
N ALA A 305 13.63 18.40 -5.03
CA ALA A 305 12.53 19.35 -5.10
C ALA A 305 13.01 20.80 -4.92
N PHE A 306 13.54 21.12 -3.75
CA PHE A 306 13.86 22.49 -3.37
C PHE A 306 15.18 22.99 -3.96
N GLY A 307 16.16 22.11 -4.18
CA GLY A 307 17.43 22.46 -4.80
C GLY A 307 17.38 22.51 -6.33
N GLN A 308 16.98 21.41 -6.95
CA GLN A 308 17.08 21.28 -8.41
C GLN A 308 15.93 21.95 -9.17
N ARG A 309 14.71 21.99 -8.61
CA ARG A 309 13.50 22.36 -9.36
C ARG A 309 12.90 23.71 -8.97
N THR A 310 12.93 24.06 -7.68
CA THR A 310 12.35 25.34 -7.22
C THR A 310 13.39 26.36 -6.78
N HIS A 311 14.63 25.95 -6.52
CA HIS A 311 15.70 26.82 -6.03
C HIS A 311 15.37 27.51 -4.70
N ASN A 312 14.49 26.91 -3.90
CA ASN A 312 14.09 27.43 -2.60
C ASN A 312 15.21 27.26 -1.59
N ARG A 313 15.90 28.38 -1.31
CA ARG A 313 17.04 28.44 -0.39
C ARG A 313 16.72 27.91 1.00
N ALA A 314 15.59 28.30 1.58
CA ALA A 314 15.18 27.85 2.92
C ALA A 314 14.98 26.33 2.97
N GLY A 315 14.43 25.75 1.91
CA GLY A 315 14.28 24.29 1.77
C GLY A 315 15.61 23.54 1.67
N ILE A 316 16.59 24.11 0.95
CA ILE A 316 17.93 23.52 0.86
C ILE A 316 18.63 23.58 2.21
N GLU A 317 18.66 24.75 2.85
CA GLU A 317 19.29 24.96 4.17
C GLU A 317 18.68 24.02 5.21
N TYR A 318 17.35 23.92 5.26
CA TYR A 318 16.65 22.97 6.14
C TYR A 318 17.05 21.52 5.86
N THR A 319 17.12 21.12 4.59
CA THR A 319 17.46 19.74 4.21
C THR A 319 18.92 19.39 4.56
N LEU A 320 19.84 20.34 4.43
CA LEU A 320 21.24 20.18 4.85
C LEU A 320 21.36 20.08 6.37
N GLN A 321 20.61 20.90 7.11
CA GLN A 321 20.53 20.82 8.56
C GLN A 321 19.99 19.46 9.00
N LEU A 322 18.93 18.98 8.37
CA LEU A 322 18.33 17.66 8.61
C LEU A 322 19.36 16.53 8.40
N LYS A 323 20.08 16.58 7.27
CA LYS A 323 21.14 15.60 6.95
C LYS A 323 22.24 15.60 8.00
N SER A 324 22.67 16.78 8.45
CA SER A 324 23.73 16.94 9.46
C SER A 324 23.29 16.48 10.84
N GLN A 325 22.08 16.86 11.28
CA GLN A 325 21.57 16.54 12.62
C GLN A 325 21.38 15.04 12.83
N HIS A 326 20.97 14.33 11.79
CA HIS A 326 20.73 12.87 11.83
C HIS A 326 21.90 12.05 11.31
N GLU A 327 23.06 12.67 11.06
CA GLU A 327 24.27 12.02 10.53
C GLU A 327 23.99 11.11 9.32
N ILE A 328 23.07 11.55 8.43
CA ILE A 328 22.58 10.70 7.35
C ILE A 328 23.71 10.52 6.32
N PRO A 329 24.17 9.28 6.07
CA PRO A 329 25.24 9.04 5.13
C PRO A 329 24.76 9.36 3.72
N SER A 330 25.64 9.92 2.91
CA SER A 330 25.34 10.37 1.55
C SER A 330 25.18 9.23 0.53
N GLY A 331 25.35 7.98 0.99
CA GLY A 331 25.29 6.78 0.16
C GLY A 331 26.56 6.58 -0.68
N SER A 332 26.80 5.35 -1.15
CA SER A 332 27.97 4.99 -1.96
C SER A 332 27.80 5.24 -3.47
N SER A 333 26.63 5.75 -3.88
CA SER A 333 26.27 5.94 -5.28
C SER A 333 26.65 7.30 -5.85
N GLY A 334 27.14 8.25 -5.05
CA GLY A 334 27.44 9.62 -5.47
C GLY A 334 26.19 10.49 -5.75
N SER A 335 25.01 9.88 -5.87
CA SER A 335 23.78 10.55 -6.29
C SER A 335 23.37 11.73 -5.41
N THR A 336 23.61 11.67 -4.10
CA THR A 336 23.31 12.77 -3.18
C THR A 336 24.23 13.95 -3.44
N SER A 337 25.52 13.69 -3.61
CA SER A 337 26.54 14.68 -3.91
C SER A 337 26.29 15.33 -5.29
N SER A 338 25.88 14.57 -6.32
CA SER A 338 25.47 15.12 -7.63
C SER A 338 24.27 16.07 -7.51
N VAL A 339 23.26 15.70 -6.71
CA VAL A 339 22.07 16.55 -6.47
C VAL A 339 22.47 17.83 -5.73
N LEU A 340 23.39 17.73 -4.76
CA LEU A 340 23.90 18.86 -3.99
C LEU A 340 24.71 19.84 -4.85
N ILE A 341 25.57 19.35 -5.74
CA ILE A 341 26.31 20.20 -6.69
C ILE A 341 25.34 21.03 -7.52
N GLN A 342 24.28 20.40 -8.04
CA GLN A 342 23.28 21.11 -8.83
C GLN A 342 22.49 22.11 -7.98
N ALA A 343 22.08 21.74 -6.76
CA ALA A 343 21.38 22.62 -5.84
C ALA A 343 22.22 23.86 -5.49
N ALA A 344 23.51 23.66 -5.19
CA ALA A 344 24.46 24.73 -4.88
C ALA A 344 24.64 25.71 -6.05
N GLY A 345 24.78 25.17 -7.28
CA GLY A 345 24.81 25.96 -8.50
C GLY A 345 23.59 26.86 -8.66
N ASN A 346 22.39 26.34 -8.37
CA ASN A 346 21.15 27.08 -8.53
C ASN A 346 20.96 28.21 -7.51
N ILE A 347 21.56 28.11 -6.32
CA ILE A 347 21.54 29.18 -5.32
C ILE A 347 22.77 30.08 -5.36
N GLY A 348 23.71 29.83 -6.28
CA GLY A 348 24.95 30.57 -6.40
C GLY A 348 25.92 30.35 -5.22
N ASP A 349 25.80 29.26 -4.47
CA ASP A 349 26.67 28.97 -3.32
C ASP A 349 27.92 28.19 -3.77
N ARG A 350 28.99 28.93 -4.03
CA ARG A 350 30.29 28.36 -4.42
C ARG A 350 30.84 27.38 -3.38
N ASN A 351 30.77 27.71 -2.09
CA ASN A 351 31.37 26.89 -1.03
C ASN A 351 30.65 25.53 -0.92
N LEU A 352 29.32 25.56 -0.97
CA LEU A 352 28.51 24.34 -0.96
C LEU A 352 28.78 23.47 -2.19
N MET A 353 28.96 24.09 -3.37
CA MET A 353 29.28 23.38 -4.60
C MET A 353 30.64 22.67 -4.50
N GLU A 354 31.68 23.38 -4.07
CA GLU A 354 33.02 22.83 -3.91
C GLU A 354 33.04 21.69 -2.88
N ALA A 355 32.38 21.87 -1.73
CA ALA A 355 32.26 20.85 -0.70
C ALA A 355 31.52 19.60 -1.19
N ALA A 356 30.41 19.77 -1.91
CA ALA A 356 29.64 18.67 -2.47
C ALA A 356 30.43 17.90 -3.55
N TRP A 357 31.22 18.61 -4.37
CA TRP A 357 32.13 17.98 -5.33
C TRP A 357 33.24 17.19 -4.64
N GLN A 358 33.80 17.75 -3.57
CA GLN A 358 34.84 17.08 -2.79
C GLN A 358 34.32 15.79 -2.15
N GLN A 359 33.11 15.83 -1.60
CA GLN A 359 32.42 14.66 -1.07
C GLN A 359 32.14 13.59 -2.15
N LEU A 360 31.72 14.00 -3.35
CA LEU A 360 31.56 13.09 -4.50
C LEU A 360 32.88 12.36 -4.82
N ARG A 361 34.01 13.08 -4.78
CA ARG A 361 35.32 12.47 -5.02
C ARG A 361 35.70 11.46 -3.95
N GLU A 362 35.41 11.74 -2.69
CA GLU A 362 35.68 10.82 -1.59
C GLU A 362 34.81 9.56 -1.68
N GLU A 363 33.55 9.69 -2.10
CA GLU A 363 32.60 8.58 -2.22
C GLU A 363 32.89 7.63 -3.38
N GLN A 364 33.29 8.16 -4.54
CA GLN A 364 33.39 7.38 -5.78
C GLN A 364 34.66 7.63 -6.62
N GLY A 365 35.63 8.38 -6.09
CA GLY A 365 36.90 8.66 -6.75
C GLY A 365 36.85 9.79 -7.80
N GLY A 366 35.70 10.45 -7.98
CA GLY A 366 35.48 11.49 -8.99
C GLY A 366 34.17 11.31 -9.75
N ALA A 367 34.01 12.07 -10.83
CA ALA A 367 32.86 11.87 -11.72
C ALA A 367 32.97 10.54 -12.49
N ARG A 368 31.90 9.75 -12.49
CA ARG A 368 31.79 8.45 -13.18
C ARG A 368 31.41 8.57 -14.65
N ASN A 369 30.79 9.69 -15.04
CA ASN A 369 30.33 9.92 -16.40
C ASN A 369 30.34 11.41 -16.75
N ASP A 370 30.28 11.72 -18.04
CA ASP A 370 30.22 13.07 -18.58
C ASP A 370 29.06 13.90 -18.00
N GLY A 371 27.95 13.26 -17.62
CA GLY A 371 26.80 13.93 -17.04
C GLY A 371 27.09 14.62 -15.70
N GLU A 372 27.96 14.04 -14.87
CA GLU A 372 28.40 14.63 -13.60
C GLU A 372 29.35 15.82 -13.84
N TRP A 373 30.24 15.71 -14.84
CA TRP A 373 31.08 16.83 -15.28
C TRP A 373 30.27 17.98 -15.85
N ILE A 374 29.26 17.69 -16.67
CA ILE A 374 28.33 18.70 -17.20
C ILE A 374 27.55 19.35 -16.05
N THR A 375 27.16 18.58 -15.04
CA THR A 375 26.47 19.13 -13.85
C THR A 375 27.38 20.04 -13.05
N LEU A 376 28.65 19.67 -12.83
CA LEU A 376 29.64 20.55 -12.21
C LEU A 376 29.87 21.80 -13.05
N ALA A 377 30.05 21.68 -14.36
CA ALA A 377 30.27 22.81 -15.25
C ALA A 377 29.09 23.79 -15.28
N GLU A 378 27.86 23.26 -15.25
CA GLU A 378 26.65 24.06 -15.12
C GLU A 378 26.64 24.83 -13.79
N SER A 379 26.87 24.15 -12.67
CA SER A 379 26.90 24.80 -11.35
C SER A 379 28.04 25.81 -11.21
N ALA A 380 29.24 25.47 -11.70
CA ALA A 380 30.40 26.36 -11.68
C ALA A 380 30.16 27.63 -12.49
N THR A 381 29.45 27.52 -13.63
CA THR A 381 29.04 28.69 -14.42
C THR A 381 28.08 29.58 -13.65
N LYS A 382 27.11 29.00 -12.91
CA LYS A 382 26.14 29.75 -12.10
C LYS A 382 26.74 30.38 -10.84
N CYS A 383 27.77 29.76 -10.26
CA CYS A 383 28.47 30.23 -9.06
C CYS A 383 29.67 31.14 -9.35
N ASP A 384 29.94 31.49 -10.61
CA ASP A 384 31.17 32.20 -11.04
C ASP A 384 32.45 31.51 -10.51
N ALA A 385 32.49 30.19 -10.64
CA ALA A 385 33.53 29.30 -10.12
C ALA A 385 34.14 28.42 -11.24
N VAL A 386 34.29 28.99 -12.44
CA VAL A 386 34.85 28.28 -13.61
C VAL A 386 36.33 27.91 -13.37
N ASP A 387 37.05 28.72 -12.60
CA ASP A 387 38.41 28.45 -12.11
C ASP A 387 38.50 27.12 -11.32
N PHE A 388 37.50 26.84 -10.50
CA PHE A 388 37.42 25.58 -9.77
C PHE A 388 37.24 24.39 -10.71
N LEU A 389 36.33 24.51 -11.70
CA LEU A 389 36.14 23.48 -12.73
C LEU A 389 37.45 23.19 -13.49
N GLU A 390 38.20 24.23 -13.85
CA GLU A 390 39.49 24.09 -14.54
C GLU A 390 40.48 23.29 -13.69
N THR A 391 40.62 23.66 -12.42
CA THR A 391 41.50 22.96 -11.46
C THR A 391 41.13 21.49 -11.32
N GLU A 392 39.84 21.17 -11.32
CA GLU A 392 39.36 19.80 -11.22
C GLU A 392 39.56 19.01 -12.51
N LEU A 393 39.33 19.59 -13.68
CA LEU A 393 39.62 18.94 -14.96
C LEU A 393 41.13 18.68 -15.11
N GLU A 394 41.99 19.60 -14.66
CA GLU A 394 43.44 19.42 -14.60
C GLU A 394 43.84 18.22 -13.75
N ARG A 395 43.25 18.12 -12.56
CA ARG A 395 43.52 17.01 -11.63
C ARG A 395 43.18 15.65 -12.23
N PHE A 396 42.18 15.55 -13.09
CA PHE A 396 41.76 14.31 -13.76
C PHE A 396 42.33 14.15 -15.19
N GLY A 397 43.19 15.07 -15.65
CA GLY A 397 43.81 14.99 -16.98
C GLY A 397 42.85 15.29 -18.15
N LEU A 398 41.77 16.04 -17.90
CA LEU A 398 40.67 16.32 -18.84
C LEU A 398 40.70 17.76 -19.42
N ASN A 399 41.83 18.46 -19.36
CA ASN A 399 41.95 19.87 -19.79
C ASN A 399 41.43 20.17 -21.20
N GLY A 400 41.60 19.23 -22.13
CA GLY A 400 41.13 19.38 -23.51
C GLY A 400 39.61 19.36 -23.65
N GLN A 401 38.86 18.97 -22.62
CA GLN A 401 37.40 18.82 -22.65
C GLN A 401 36.65 19.99 -21.98
N LYS A 402 37.38 20.97 -21.41
CA LYS A 402 36.81 22.13 -20.72
C LYS A 402 35.72 22.82 -21.54
N GLU A 403 36.03 23.21 -22.77
CA GLU A 403 35.07 23.96 -23.61
C GLU A 403 33.91 23.10 -24.09
N ASP A 404 34.10 21.79 -24.22
CA ASP A 404 33.00 20.87 -24.52
C ASP A 404 32.00 20.81 -23.35
N PHE A 405 32.49 20.66 -22.11
CA PHE A 405 31.63 20.67 -20.93
C PHE A 405 30.96 22.03 -20.69
N LEU A 406 31.68 23.14 -20.85
CA LEU A 406 31.11 24.49 -20.73
C LEU A 406 30.09 24.78 -21.83
N SER A 407 30.35 24.36 -23.07
CA SER A 407 29.38 24.50 -24.17
C SER A 407 28.10 23.72 -23.90
N LYS A 408 28.22 22.46 -23.47
CA LYS A 408 27.07 21.61 -23.08
C LYS A 408 26.32 22.19 -21.88
N ALA A 409 27.03 22.72 -20.89
CA ALA A 409 26.44 23.38 -19.74
C ALA A 409 25.65 24.63 -20.13
N ARG A 410 26.22 25.52 -20.96
CA ARG A 410 25.55 26.72 -21.48
C ARG A 410 24.30 26.36 -22.28
N HIS A 411 24.40 25.40 -23.20
CA HIS A 411 23.23 24.93 -23.95
C HIS A 411 22.13 24.39 -23.02
N LYS A 412 22.50 23.72 -21.92
CA LYS A 412 21.53 23.21 -20.94
C LYS A 412 20.87 24.36 -20.16
N ILE A 413 21.63 25.38 -19.78
CA ILE A 413 21.12 26.61 -19.15
C ILE A 413 20.14 27.31 -20.10
N ASP A 414 20.56 27.58 -21.33
CA ASP A 414 19.76 28.28 -22.34
C ASP A 414 18.46 27.53 -22.65
N ARG A 415 18.52 26.20 -22.80
CA ARG A 415 17.33 25.36 -23.03
C ARG A 415 16.33 25.43 -21.87
N ASN A 416 16.82 25.50 -20.64
CA ASN A 416 15.95 25.60 -19.47
C ASN A 416 15.26 26.97 -19.42
N THR A 417 15.96 28.04 -19.83
CA THR A 417 15.40 29.40 -19.91
C THR A 417 14.40 29.55 -21.07
N MET A 418 14.64 28.90 -22.22
CA MET A 418 13.75 28.99 -23.39
C MET A 418 12.50 28.11 -23.30
N SER A 419 12.46 27.14 -22.38
CA SER A 419 11.32 26.23 -22.20
C SER A 419 10.22 26.80 -21.30
N GLU A 420 10.38 28.01 -20.78
CA GLU A 420 9.37 28.68 -19.97
C GLU A 420 8.22 29.16 -20.88
N THR A 421 7.04 28.59 -20.66
CA THR A 421 5.81 29.02 -21.32
C THR A 421 4.91 29.66 -20.29
N ASP A 422 4.57 30.93 -20.51
CA ASP A 422 3.58 31.62 -19.69
C ASP A 422 2.18 31.05 -19.98
N SER A 423 1.73 30.16 -19.10
CA SER A 423 0.38 29.58 -19.12
C SER A 423 -0.31 29.92 -17.80
N PRO A 424 -1.06 31.03 -17.75
CA PRO A 424 -1.76 31.47 -16.54
C PRO A 424 -2.72 30.39 -16.00
N GLU A 425 -3.34 29.60 -16.88
CA GLU A 425 -4.23 28.51 -16.52
C GLU A 425 -3.48 27.35 -15.81
N SER A 426 -2.32 26.96 -16.33
CA SER A 426 -1.49 25.90 -15.74
C SER A 426 -0.95 26.33 -14.37
N SER A 427 -0.50 27.59 -14.27
CA SER A 427 -0.04 28.20 -13.02
C SER A 427 -1.14 28.23 -11.96
N ALA A 428 -2.32 28.74 -12.30
CA ALA A 428 -3.48 28.81 -11.41
C ALA A 428 -3.89 27.42 -10.91
N ARG A 429 -3.96 26.43 -11.80
CA ARG A 429 -4.32 25.05 -11.48
C ARG A 429 -3.31 24.38 -10.55
N LEU A 430 -2.00 24.55 -10.79
CA LEU A 430 -0.96 23.99 -9.93
C LEU A 430 -0.95 24.66 -8.56
N ARG A 431 -1.20 25.97 -8.51
CA ARG A 431 -1.35 26.72 -7.25
C ARG A 431 -2.55 26.22 -6.45
N GLU A 432 -3.69 25.97 -7.09
CA GLU A 432 -4.87 25.38 -6.44
C GLU A 432 -4.55 24.00 -5.86
N ILE A 433 -3.88 23.13 -6.62
CA ILE A 433 -3.49 21.80 -6.14
C ILE A 433 -2.49 21.89 -4.99
N ALA A 434 -1.52 22.80 -5.06
CA ALA A 434 -0.57 23.03 -3.99
C ALA A 434 -1.26 23.49 -2.70
N GLN A 435 -2.27 24.36 -2.81
CA GLN A 435 -3.09 24.78 -1.68
C GLN A 435 -3.88 23.61 -1.08
N LEU A 436 -4.52 22.77 -1.90
CA LEU A 436 -5.24 21.59 -1.41
C LEU A 436 -4.32 20.61 -0.66
N ILE A 437 -3.10 20.41 -1.15
CA ILE A 437 -2.09 19.56 -0.51
C ILE A 437 -1.63 20.19 0.81
N ARG A 438 -1.36 21.50 0.81
CA ARG A 438 -1.03 22.25 2.03
C ARG A 438 -2.12 22.07 3.08
N ASP A 439 -3.37 22.30 2.73
CA ASP A 439 -4.52 22.20 3.64
C ASP A 439 -4.64 20.76 4.22
N ASP A 440 -4.45 19.75 3.37
CA ASP A 440 -4.45 18.35 3.81
C ASP A 440 -3.32 18.05 4.80
N ILE A 441 -2.11 18.58 4.58
CA ILE A 441 -0.94 18.38 5.45
C ILE A 441 -1.14 19.14 6.77
N GLU A 442 -1.62 20.38 6.74
CA GLU A 442 -1.87 21.18 7.95
C GLU A 442 -2.89 20.47 8.85
N ILE A 443 -3.95 19.91 8.28
CA ILE A 443 -4.93 19.09 9.03
C ILE A 443 -4.29 17.81 9.54
N PHE A 444 -3.54 17.10 8.70
CA PHE A 444 -2.82 15.89 9.10
C PHE A 444 -1.90 16.15 10.30
N VAL A 445 -1.08 17.20 10.25
CA VAL A 445 -0.17 17.62 11.31
C VAL A 445 -0.93 18.04 12.56
N GLY A 446 -1.98 18.86 12.41
CA GLY A 446 -2.82 19.31 13.53
C GLY A 446 -3.49 18.15 14.27
N LEU A 447 -4.00 17.16 13.53
CA LEU A 447 -4.59 15.94 14.09
C LEU A 447 -3.57 15.07 14.83
N LEU A 448 -2.29 15.09 14.43
CA LEU A 448 -1.24 14.33 15.12
C LEU A 448 -0.64 15.09 16.33
N ASN A 449 -0.71 16.42 16.34
CA ASN A 449 -0.17 17.25 17.42
C ASN A 449 -1.10 17.42 18.64
N THR A 450 -2.36 16.98 18.56
CA THR A 450 -3.28 16.97 19.70
C THR A 450 -2.90 15.87 20.71
N ASN A 451 -2.10 16.26 21.72
CA ASN A 451 -1.67 15.51 22.94
C ASN A 451 -2.19 14.07 23.13
N GLY A 452 -1.65 13.12 22.35
CA GLY A 452 -1.43 11.74 22.80
C GLY A 452 -2.21 10.63 22.09
N LYS A 453 -3.25 10.93 21.31
CA LYS A 453 -3.88 9.98 20.36
C LYS A 453 -4.50 10.78 19.22
N PRO A 454 -4.35 10.36 17.95
CA PRO A 454 -5.07 11.02 16.86
C PRO A 454 -6.56 11.05 17.21
N PRO A 455 -7.22 12.22 17.14
CA PRO A 455 -8.60 12.37 17.60
C PRO A 455 -9.56 11.57 16.71
N LEU A 456 -9.17 11.27 15.46
CA LEU A 456 -9.94 10.44 14.55
C LEU A 456 -9.35 9.05 14.43
N ARG A 457 -10.27 8.13 14.26
CA ARG A 457 -9.99 6.71 14.12
C ARG A 457 -9.92 6.39 12.62
N PRO A 458 -9.25 5.29 12.23
CA PRO A 458 -9.13 4.84 10.84
C PRO A 458 -10.44 4.84 10.02
N HIS A 459 -11.58 4.68 10.68
CA HIS A 459 -12.91 4.59 10.06
C HIS A 459 -13.58 5.93 9.77
N ASP A 460 -13.06 7.04 10.28
CA ASP A 460 -13.62 8.37 10.00
C ASP A 460 -13.17 8.89 8.62
N VAL A 461 -12.22 8.19 7.98
CA VAL A 461 -11.70 8.54 6.65
C VAL A 461 -12.29 7.62 5.58
N PRO A 462 -13.02 8.14 4.58
CA PRO A 462 -13.58 7.35 3.49
C PRO A 462 -12.51 6.56 2.73
N ALA A 463 -12.75 5.26 2.57
CA ALA A 463 -11.86 4.30 1.92
C ALA A 463 -12.00 4.33 0.39
N THR A 464 -11.84 5.49 -0.23
CA THR A 464 -11.88 5.69 -1.70
C THR A 464 -10.72 6.58 -2.16
N LEU A 465 -10.21 6.36 -3.37
CA LEU A 465 -9.15 7.21 -3.94
C LEU A 465 -9.67 8.59 -4.35
N GLY A 466 -10.86 8.65 -4.94
CA GLY A 466 -11.50 9.89 -5.40
C GLY A 466 -13.02 9.74 -5.46
N VAL A 467 -13.70 10.83 -5.81
CA VAL A 467 -15.18 10.93 -5.81
C VAL A 467 -15.66 10.97 -7.26
N PRO A 468 -16.41 9.99 -7.78
CA PRO A 468 -16.92 10.06 -9.14
C PRO A 468 -17.78 11.33 -9.33
N LEU A 469 -17.57 12.06 -10.42
CA LEU A 469 -18.29 13.32 -10.68
C LEU A 469 -19.80 13.07 -10.83
N GLY A 470 -20.62 13.89 -10.16
CA GLY A 470 -22.08 13.78 -10.21
C GLY A 470 -22.66 12.53 -9.53
N PHE A 471 -21.86 11.80 -8.74
CA PHE A 471 -22.36 10.64 -8.00
C PHE A 471 -23.03 11.08 -6.69
N GLN A 472 -24.34 10.87 -6.60
CA GLN A 472 -25.16 11.26 -5.43
C GLN A 472 -25.45 10.09 -4.47
N GLY A 473 -24.67 9.00 -4.55
CA GLY A 473 -25.04 7.72 -3.96
C GLY A 473 -26.08 6.99 -4.81
N ARG A 474 -26.37 5.72 -4.50
CA ARG A 474 -27.36 4.93 -5.24
C ARG A 474 -28.78 5.00 -4.64
N GLY A 475 -29.09 6.10 -3.94
CA GLY A 475 -30.42 6.35 -3.38
C GLY A 475 -30.79 5.56 -2.11
N CYS A 476 -29.92 4.67 -1.60
CA CYS A 476 -30.12 4.01 -0.32
C CYS A 476 -29.43 4.77 0.82
N SER A 477 -30.12 4.98 1.93
CA SER A 477 -29.49 5.48 3.16
C SER A 477 -28.63 4.38 3.82
N TYR A 478 -27.70 4.78 4.68
CA TYR A 478 -26.96 3.82 5.49
C TYR A 478 -27.89 2.97 6.36
N GLU A 479 -28.96 3.58 6.88
CA GLU A 479 -30.01 2.97 7.67
C GLU A 479 -30.77 1.88 6.89
N ASP A 480 -31.09 2.11 5.61
CA ASP A 480 -31.74 1.11 4.75
C ASP A 480 -30.84 -0.11 4.57
N VAL A 481 -29.56 0.13 4.27
CA VAL A 481 -28.58 -0.95 4.09
C VAL A 481 -28.31 -1.69 5.40
N LYS A 482 -28.29 -0.99 6.53
CA LYS A 482 -28.18 -1.59 7.87
C LYS A 482 -29.42 -2.42 8.22
N GLN A 483 -30.61 -1.95 7.88
CA GLN A 483 -31.85 -2.69 8.06
C GLN A 483 -31.84 -3.98 7.23
N PHE A 484 -31.43 -3.89 5.97
CA PHE A 484 -31.28 -5.05 5.09
C PHE A 484 -30.20 -6.02 5.60
N TYR A 485 -29.05 -5.52 6.04
CA TYR A 485 -28.02 -6.33 6.71
C TYR A 485 -28.61 -7.08 7.91
N ASN A 486 -29.37 -6.43 8.79
CA ASN A 486 -29.97 -7.10 9.94
C ASN A 486 -30.97 -8.18 9.49
N GLN A 487 -31.75 -7.96 8.43
CA GLN A 487 -32.68 -8.96 7.90
C GLN A 487 -31.94 -10.23 7.42
N VAL A 488 -30.86 -10.05 6.65
CA VAL A 488 -30.14 -11.16 6.00
C VAL A 488 -29.13 -11.82 6.95
N ALA A 489 -28.46 -11.04 7.80
CA ALA A 489 -27.37 -11.51 8.64
C ALA A 489 -27.81 -11.93 10.06
N THR A 490 -29.01 -11.53 10.52
CA THR A 490 -29.48 -11.78 11.91
C THR A 490 -30.90 -12.36 11.98
N GLY A 491 -31.45 -12.86 10.87
CA GLY A 491 -32.83 -13.32 10.72
C GLY A 491 -33.39 -14.20 11.85
N LYS A 492 -34.73 -14.17 12.02
CA LYS A 492 -35.50 -14.93 13.04
C LYS A 492 -35.04 -16.39 13.07
N ALA A 493 -34.33 -16.77 14.14
CA ALA A 493 -33.69 -18.07 14.30
C ALA A 493 -34.67 -19.22 14.00
N THR A 494 -34.41 -19.95 12.91
CA THR A 494 -35.04 -21.24 12.59
C THR A 494 -34.01 -22.35 12.32
N GLY A 495 -32.71 -22.01 12.34
CA GLY A 495 -31.62 -22.99 12.30
C GLY A 495 -31.33 -23.59 13.69
N PRO A 496 -30.70 -24.78 13.76
CA PRO A 496 -30.33 -25.39 15.03
C PRO A 496 -29.44 -24.43 15.83
N LEU A 497 -29.90 -24.06 17.02
CA LEU A 497 -29.13 -23.28 17.97
C LEU A 497 -27.85 -24.08 18.29
N LEU A 498 -26.69 -23.45 18.11
CA LEU A 498 -25.50 -23.89 18.80
C LEU A 498 -25.76 -23.66 20.29
N ASP A 499 -26.21 -24.71 20.98
CA ASP A 499 -25.90 -24.87 22.40
C ASP A 499 -24.38 -25.05 22.47
N LEU A 500 -23.66 -23.91 22.47
CA LEU A 500 -22.25 -23.91 22.82
C LEU A 500 -22.15 -24.60 24.18
N PRO A 501 -21.41 -25.72 24.32
CA PRO A 501 -21.27 -26.36 25.60
C PRO A 501 -20.75 -25.31 26.57
N ALA A 502 -21.49 -25.11 27.67
CA ALA A 502 -21.06 -24.24 28.74
C ALA A 502 -19.63 -24.64 29.09
N SER A 503 -18.67 -23.74 28.84
CA SER A 503 -17.30 -24.00 29.24
C SER A 503 -17.33 -24.23 30.75
N SER A 504 -16.79 -25.37 31.18
CA SER A 504 -16.65 -25.73 32.59
C SER A 504 -15.80 -24.72 33.38
N ASP A 505 -15.08 -23.85 32.67
CA ASP A 505 -14.50 -22.63 33.19
C ASP A 505 -15.48 -21.48 32.90
N GLY A 506 -15.96 -20.81 33.95
CA GLY A 506 -16.98 -19.75 33.93
C GLY A 506 -16.62 -18.46 33.16
N GLN A 507 -16.09 -18.57 31.95
CA GLN A 507 -16.01 -17.49 30.98
C GLN A 507 -17.41 -17.22 30.43
N SER A 508 -18.05 -16.20 30.98
CA SER A 508 -19.28 -15.63 30.45
C SER A 508 -19.14 -15.33 28.96
N TYR A 509 -19.81 -16.13 28.11
CA TYR A 509 -20.11 -15.80 26.72
C TYR A 509 -21.16 -14.68 26.67
N GLY A 510 -20.78 -13.47 27.08
CA GLY A 510 -21.76 -12.40 27.30
C GLY A 510 -21.21 -10.97 27.38
N SER A 511 -19.94 -10.76 27.06
CA SER A 511 -19.41 -9.40 26.91
C SER A 511 -19.85 -8.81 25.56
N VAL A 512 -20.47 -7.62 25.57
CA VAL A 512 -20.66 -6.83 24.35
C VAL A 512 -19.28 -6.57 23.75
N GLY A 513 -18.92 -7.34 22.73
CA GLY A 513 -17.59 -7.31 22.15
C GLY A 513 -17.29 -5.91 21.63
N LYS A 514 -16.18 -5.33 22.07
CA LYS A 514 -15.60 -4.15 21.43
C LYS A 514 -14.33 -4.53 20.70
N VAL A 515 -14.18 -4.03 19.48
CA VAL A 515 -12.93 -4.12 18.70
C VAL A 515 -12.45 -2.69 18.49
N ASN A 516 -11.25 -2.37 18.98
CA ASN A 516 -10.66 -1.03 18.92
C ASN A 516 -11.62 0.10 19.35
N GLY A 517 -12.39 -0.15 20.42
CA GLY A 517 -13.32 0.82 21.00
C GLY A 517 -14.68 0.97 20.31
N ARG A 518 -14.98 0.18 19.27
CA ARG A 518 -16.30 0.11 18.62
C ARG A 518 -17.05 -1.18 18.94
N ALA A 519 -18.37 -1.13 18.89
CA ALA A 519 -19.21 -2.31 19.05
C ALA A 519 -19.06 -3.25 17.84
N VAL A 520 -18.97 -4.55 18.10
CA VAL A 520 -18.76 -5.58 17.05
C VAL A 520 -19.89 -5.62 16.02
N ASP A 521 -21.14 -5.37 16.41
CA ASP A 521 -22.30 -5.36 15.51
C ASP A 521 -22.22 -4.21 14.49
N GLU A 522 -21.84 -3.02 14.93
CA GLU A 522 -21.62 -1.87 14.05
C GLU A 522 -20.47 -2.14 13.07
N MET A 523 -19.36 -2.70 13.55
CA MET A 523 -18.21 -3.03 12.71
C MET A 523 -18.55 -4.08 11.65
N ARG A 524 -19.27 -5.15 12.02
CA ARG A 524 -19.71 -6.18 11.08
C ARG A 524 -20.57 -5.60 9.96
N CYS A 525 -21.50 -4.70 10.28
CA CYS A 525 -22.32 -4.04 9.28
C CYS A 525 -21.47 -3.18 8.32
N GLN A 526 -20.56 -2.35 8.84
CA GLN A 526 -19.69 -1.49 8.02
C GLN A 526 -18.77 -2.28 7.11
N ASP A 527 -18.26 -3.40 7.60
CA ASP A 527 -17.41 -4.30 6.84
C ASP A 527 -18.18 -5.06 5.79
N TRP A 528 -19.37 -5.55 6.11
CA TRP A 528 -20.26 -6.18 5.16
C TRP A 528 -20.59 -5.24 4.00
N VAL A 529 -20.86 -3.96 4.30
CA VAL A 529 -21.00 -2.91 3.27
C VAL A 529 -19.70 -2.79 2.47
N SER A 530 -18.56 -2.61 3.13
CA SER A 530 -17.25 -2.45 2.47
C SER A 530 -16.92 -3.62 1.53
N ILE A 531 -17.23 -4.86 1.93
CA ILE A 531 -17.06 -6.07 1.12
C ILE A 531 -18.00 -6.05 -0.09
N ASN A 532 -19.26 -5.63 0.05
CA ASN A 532 -20.17 -5.53 -1.09
C ASN A 532 -19.68 -4.51 -2.13
N GLU A 533 -19.14 -3.39 -1.68
CA GLU A 533 -18.55 -2.42 -2.60
C GLU A 533 -17.28 -2.99 -3.27
N LEU A 534 -16.46 -3.74 -2.54
CA LEU A 534 -15.29 -4.45 -3.08
C LEU A 534 -15.68 -5.53 -4.09
N LEU A 535 -16.77 -6.26 -3.88
CA LEU A 535 -17.28 -7.26 -4.83
C LEU A 535 -17.66 -6.62 -6.17
N ILE A 536 -18.26 -5.43 -6.16
CA ILE A 536 -18.62 -4.70 -7.39
C ILE A 536 -17.36 -4.19 -8.09
N LEU A 537 -16.40 -3.65 -7.33
CA LEU A 537 -15.12 -3.23 -7.89
C LEU A 537 -14.39 -4.43 -8.52
N ALA A 538 -14.32 -5.56 -7.82
CA ALA A 538 -13.69 -6.78 -8.31
C ALA A 538 -14.35 -7.26 -9.60
N GLU A 539 -15.68 -7.29 -9.67
CA GLU A 539 -16.43 -7.67 -10.87
C GLU A 539 -16.11 -6.75 -12.07
N ASP A 540 -15.98 -5.44 -11.85
CA ASP A 540 -15.59 -4.48 -12.90
C ASP A 540 -14.17 -4.72 -13.42
N TYR A 541 -13.20 -4.90 -12.50
CA TYR A 541 -11.80 -5.12 -12.87
C TYR A 541 -11.55 -6.48 -13.50
N ASP A 542 -12.23 -7.53 -13.04
CA ASP A 542 -12.11 -8.87 -13.61
C ASP A 542 -12.73 -8.90 -15.01
N LYS A 543 -13.93 -8.32 -15.22
CA LYS A 543 -14.53 -8.19 -16.56
C LYS A 543 -13.66 -7.39 -17.53
N TYR A 544 -13.06 -6.29 -17.05
CA TYR A 544 -12.14 -5.50 -17.87
C TYR A 544 -10.91 -6.31 -18.27
N TYR A 545 -10.32 -7.04 -17.32
CA TYR A 545 -9.16 -7.89 -17.57
C TYR A 545 -9.49 -8.99 -18.57
N ASP A 546 -10.56 -9.76 -18.36
CA ASP A 546 -10.98 -10.85 -19.24
C ASP A 546 -11.27 -10.38 -20.67
N SER A 547 -11.87 -9.19 -20.81
CA SER A 547 -12.11 -8.57 -22.12
C SER A 547 -10.79 -8.23 -22.82
N ARG A 548 -9.82 -7.67 -22.11
CA ARG A 548 -8.55 -7.24 -22.70
C ARG A 548 -7.60 -8.40 -22.94
N GLU A 549 -7.56 -9.37 -22.05
CA GLU A 549 -6.71 -10.56 -22.21
C GLU A 549 -7.05 -11.30 -23.52
N LYS A 550 -8.33 -11.41 -23.87
CA LYS A 550 -8.78 -11.92 -25.17
C LYS A 550 -8.22 -11.10 -26.34
N ASP A 551 -8.24 -9.77 -26.26
CA ASP A 551 -7.64 -8.91 -27.30
C ASP A 551 -6.13 -9.15 -27.45
N PHE A 552 -5.41 -9.33 -26.34
CA PHE A 552 -3.96 -9.57 -26.32
C PHE A 552 -3.62 -10.96 -26.86
N GLN A 553 -4.39 -11.99 -26.50
CA GLN A 553 -4.24 -13.35 -27.05
C GLN A 553 -4.46 -13.38 -28.56
N VAL A 554 -5.48 -12.67 -29.08
CA VAL A 554 -5.72 -12.53 -30.53
C VAL A 554 -4.54 -11.85 -31.24
N ARG A 555 -3.82 -10.96 -30.55
CA ARG A 555 -2.65 -10.24 -31.07
C ARG A 555 -1.32 -10.95 -30.82
N GLY A 556 -1.31 -12.13 -30.19
CA GLY A 556 -0.09 -12.87 -29.86
C GLY A 556 0.83 -12.16 -28.85
N GLN A 557 0.29 -11.28 -28.01
CA GLN A 557 1.06 -10.52 -27.02
C GLN A 557 0.72 -10.97 -25.59
N ALA A 558 1.72 -11.07 -24.71
CA ALA A 558 1.49 -11.33 -23.30
C ALA A 558 0.99 -10.05 -22.59
N SER A 559 -0.18 -10.13 -21.94
CA SER A 559 -0.67 -9.03 -21.13
C SER A 559 0.00 -9.05 -19.74
N LYS A 560 0.38 -7.88 -19.23
CA LYS A 560 0.76 -7.72 -17.82
C LYS A 560 -0.46 -7.21 -17.06
N ARG A 561 -1.05 -8.04 -16.22
CA ARG A 561 -2.24 -7.75 -15.42
C ARG A 561 -2.17 -6.40 -14.70
N ASP A 562 -1.02 -6.09 -14.09
CA ASP A 562 -0.79 -4.81 -13.42
C ASP A 562 -0.88 -3.59 -14.34
N VAL A 563 -0.46 -3.71 -15.60
CA VAL A 563 -0.50 -2.62 -16.58
C VAL A 563 -1.95 -2.35 -17.00
N LEU A 564 -2.73 -3.41 -17.27
CA LEU A 564 -4.14 -3.29 -17.63
C LEU A 564 -4.94 -2.68 -16.49
N TRP A 565 -4.74 -3.16 -15.26
CA TRP A 565 -5.37 -2.62 -14.08
C TRP A 565 -5.00 -1.17 -13.80
N THR A 566 -3.73 -0.81 -13.93
CA THR A 566 -3.28 0.59 -13.79
C THR A 566 -3.92 1.48 -14.85
N GLY A 567 -4.07 0.99 -16.09
CA GLY A 567 -4.76 1.67 -17.17
C GLY A 567 -6.24 1.93 -16.87
N HIS A 568 -6.97 0.89 -16.46
CA HIS A 568 -8.39 0.97 -16.08
C HIS A 568 -8.63 1.91 -14.91
N ALA A 569 -7.82 1.77 -13.85
CA ALA A 569 -7.85 2.67 -12.70
C ALA A 569 -7.62 4.13 -13.10
N SER A 570 -6.67 4.39 -14.00
CA SER A 570 -6.41 5.76 -14.49
C SER A 570 -7.63 6.34 -15.23
N ALA A 571 -8.27 5.55 -16.09
CA ALA A 571 -9.46 5.99 -16.83
C ALA A 571 -10.67 6.26 -15.93
N ARG A 572 -10.79 5.52 -14.82
CA ARG A 572 -11.82 5.76 -13.80
C ARG A 572 -11.51 7.01 -12.97
N LEU A 573 -10.28 7.16 -12.50
CA LEU A 573 -9.87 8.28 -11.66
C LEU A 573 -9.91 9.62 -12.40
N ARG A 574 -9.67 9.65 -13.72
CA ARG A 574 -9.86 10.87 -14.52
C ARG A 574 -11.29 11.40 -14.57
N ARG A 575 -12.26 10.57 -14.21
CA ARG A 575 -13.68 10.94 -14.09
C ARG A 575 -14.10 11.16 -12.64
N SER A 576 -13.12 11.32 -11.74
CA SER A 576 -13.32 11.48 -10.31
C SER A 576 -12.73 12.81 -9.85
N ARG A 577 -13.41 13.50 -8.94
CA ARG A 577 -12.86 14.64 -8.20
C ARG A 577 -11.80 14.16 -7.20
N SER A 578 -10.75 14.96 -7.06
CA SER A 578 -9.74 14.80 -6.00
C SER A 578 -10.35 15.09 -4.63
N PHE A 579 -9.96 14.30 -3.63
CA PHE A 579 -10.51 14.38 -2.28
C PHE A 579 -9.41 14.09 -1.24
N GLY A 580 -9.44 14.83 -0.13
CA GLY A 580 -8.40 14.81 0.91
C GLY A 580 -8.95 15.04 2.32
N LEU A 581 -8.05 15.29 3.26
CA LEU A 581 -8.41 15.54 4.66
C LEU A 581 -9.06 16.91 4.85
N SER A 582 -8.70 17.91 4.04
CA SER A 582 -9.30 19.24 4.07
C SER A 582 -10.73 19.32 3.57
N ASP A 583 -11.17 18.33 2.80
CA ASP A 583 -12.59 18.20 2.44
C ASP A 583 -13.42 17.58 3.58
N LEU A 584 -12.76 16.94 4.55
CA LEU A 584 -13.40 16.31 5.69
C LEU A 584 -13.45 17.22 6.93
N TRP A 585 -12.47 18.13 7.08
CA TRP A 585 -12.30 18.96 8.28
C TRP A 585 -11.72 20.34 7.97
N PRO A 586 -12.08 21.38 8.75
CA PRO A 586 -13.41 21.73 9.22
C PRO A 586 -14.16 22.46 8.10
N VAL A 587 -15.22 21.87 7.56
CA VAL A 587 -15.94 22.44 6.42
C VAL A 587 -17.34 22.91 6.84
N GLU A 588 -17.64 24.18 6.57
CA GLU A 588 -19.01 24.71 6.50
C GLU A 588 -19.82 23.81 5.55
N ARG A 589 -20.91 23.18 6.04
CA ARG A 589 -21.67 22.14 5.29
C ARG A 589 -22.04 22.54 3.86
N GLU A 590 -22.19 23.83 3.58
CA GLU A 590 -22.51 24.37 2.26
C GLU A 590 -21.45 24.08 1.17
N LYS A 591 -20.20 23.76 1.55
CA LYS A 591 -19.10 23.47 0.59
C LYS A 591 -18.96 21.98 0.24
N LEU A 592 -19.77 21.10 0.83
CA LEU A 592 -19.61 19.64 0.68
C LEU A 592 -19.98 19.13 -0.72
N GLY A 593 -20.96 19.73 -1.40
CA GLY A 593 -21.36 19.39 -2.77
C GLY A 593 -21.40 17.87 -3.03
N ASP A 594 -20.74 17.42 -4.10
CA ASP A 594 -20.63 16.00 -4.49
C ASP A 594 -19.95 15.07 -3.46
N ILE A 595 -19.37 15.60 -2.38
CA ILE A 595 -18.64 14.82 -1.36
C ILE A 595 -19.52 14.57 -0.12
N GLU A 596 -20.69 15.22 -0.03
CA GLU A 596 -21.63 15.09 1.08
C GLU A 596 -21.98 13.62 1.37
N TYR A 597 -22.23 12.82 0.33
CA TYR A 597 -22.53 11.39 0.52
C TYR A 597 -21.38 10.60 1.17
N LEU A 598 -20.11 10.97 0.92
CA LEU A 598 -18.95 10.31 1.53
C LEU A 598 -18.80 10.70 2.99
N VAL A 599 -19.04 11.97 3.31
CA VAL A 599 -19.01 12.49 4.68
C VAL A 599 -20.15 11.90 5.51
N GLU A 600 -21.33 11.75 4.91
CA GLU A 600 -22.49 11.10 5.52
C GLU A 600 -22.40 9.57 5.54
N SER A 601 -21.30 8.97 5.06
CA SER A 601 -21.12 7.52 4.98
C SER A 601 -22.25 6.80 4.22
N ARG A 602 -22.85 7.45 3.22
CA ARG A 602 -23.87 6.83 2.36
C ARG A 602 -23.23 5.70 1.56
N PRO A 603 -23.81 4.49 1.57
CA PRO A 603 -23.32 3.37 0.78
C PRO A 603 -23.29 3.71 -0.71
N THR A 604 -22.24 3.27 -1.41
CA THR A 604 -22.17 3.39 -2.87
C THR A 604 -22.94 2.29 -3.60
N VAL A 605 -23.66 1.45 -2.84
CA VAL A 605 -24.33 0.23 -3.29
C VAL A 605 -25.80 0.25 -2.90
N ASP A 606 -26.65 -0.13 -3.85
CA ASP A 606 -28.08 -0.36 -3.61
C ASP A 606 -28.33 -1.84 -3.23
N ILE A 607 -29.48 -2.10 -2.60
CA ILE A 607 -29.87 -3.43 -2.09
C ILE A 607 -29.92 -4.47 -3.22
N GLU A 608 -30.44 -4.10 -4.40
CA GLU A 608 -30.55 -5.01 -5.55
C GLU A 608 -29.18 -5.45 -6.08
N THR A 609 -28.23 -4.53 -6.12
CA THR A 609 -26.84 -4.83 -6.47
C THR A 609 -26.22 -5.75 -5.42
N VAL A 610 -26.50 -5.54 -4.13
CA VAL A 610 -26.04 -6.44 -3.06
C VAL A 610 -26.61 -7.85 -3.25
N LYS A 611 -27.91 -7.99 -3.49
CA LYS A 611 -28.54 -9.28 -3.77
C LYS A 611 -27.85 -9.98 -4.93
N ARG A 612 -27.62 -9.28 -6.05
CA ARG A 612 -26.92 -9.81 -7.22
C ARG A 612 -25.51 -10.31 -6.90
N VAL A 613 -24.66 -9.48 -6.28
CA VAL A 613 -23.25 -9.84 -6.05
C VAL A 613 -23.08 -10.90 -4.97
N ARG A 614 -24.05 -11.03 -4.05
CA ARG A 614 -24.08 -12.12 -3.06
C ARG A 614 -24.85 -13.35 -3.53
N GLY A 615 -25.61 -13.27 -4.62
CA GLY A 615 -26.44 -14.37 -5.12
C GLY A 615 -27.60 -14.69 -4.17
N LEU A 616 -28.13 -13.66 -3.51
CA LEU A 616 -29.33 -13.78 -2.69
C LEU A 616 -30.54 -13.82 -3.61
N SER A 617 -31.44 -14.78 -3.40
CA SER A 617 -32.77 -14.77 -4.01
C SER A 617 -33.67 -13.73 -3.30
N ASP A 618 -34.67 -13.22 -4.03
CA ASP A 618 -35.67 -12.30 -3.49
C ASP A 618 -36.50 -12.88 -2.33
#